data_AF-A0A371Y9K9-F1
#
_entry.id   AF-A0A371Y9K9-F1
#
_cell.length_a   1.000
_cell.length_b   1.000
_cell.length_c   1.000
_cell.angle_alpha   90.00
_cell.angle_beta   90.00
_cell.angle_gamma   90.00
#
_symmetry.space_group_name_H-M   'P 1'
#
loop_
_entity.id
_entity.type
_entity.pdbx_description
1 polymer ?
#
loop_
_entity_poly.entity_id
_entity_poly.type
_entity_poly.pdbx_seq_one_letter_code
_entity_poly.pdbx_strand_id
1 'polypeptide(L)' 'MQRDHHEQLYSTGYSLQSQAWQQYQRELINSGRITDAMRMDIDDIKRRFPGTYDQHIKDMVASLDDNKPLQDMLKTRG' A
#
# COMPACT_ATOMS: atom_id res chain seq x y z
N MET A 1 -11.84 0.70 -6.08
CA MET A 1 -12.25 0.29 -4.72
C MET A 1 -13.61 0.94 -4.42
N GLN A 2 -14.41 0.38 -3.51
CA GLN A 2 -15.72 0.96 -3.14
C GLN A 2 -15.52 2.25 -2.31
N ARG A 3 -16.45 3.21 -2.36
CA ARG A 3 -16.26 4.55 -1.75
C ARG A 3 -16.13 4.48 -0.23
N ASP A 4 -16.96 3.66 0.41
CA ASP A 4 -16.92 3.36 1.85
C ASP A 4 -15.61 2.69 2.28
N HIS A 5 -15.02 1.86 1.43
CA HIS A 5 -13.71 1.25 1.69
C HIS A 5 -12.58 2.28 1.55
N HIS A 6 -12.70 3.23 0.62
CA HIS A 6 -11.75 4.34 0.49
C HIS A 6 -11.69 5.17 1.76
N GLU A 7 -12.82 5.47 2.40
CA GLU A 7 -12.85 6.29 3.63
C GLU A 7 -12.20 5.62 4.85
N GLN A 8 -12.06 4.30 4.82
CA GLN A 8 -11.47 3.55 5.92
C GLN A 8 -9.94 3.49 5.85
N LEU A 9 -9.32 3.73 4.69
CA LEU A 9 -7.87 3.68 4.54
C LEU A 9 -7.17 4.85 5.24
N TYR A 10 -5.96 4.63 5.75
CA TYR A 10 -5.20 5.73 6.35
C TYR A 10 -4.70 6.75 5.31
N SER A 11 -4.54 6.34 4.06
CA SER A 11 -4.08 7.20 2.95
C SER A 11 -5.08 8.29 2.56
N THR A 12 -6.35 8.19 2.97
CA THR A 12 -7.44 9.12 2.63
C THR A 12 -8.07 9.80 3.85
N GLY A 13 -7.81 9.29 5.05
CA GLY A 13 -8.41 9.80 6.28
C GLY A 13 -7.79 11.10 6.80
N TYR A 14 -8.48 11.74 7.74
CA TYR A 14 -8.06 12.99 8.39
C TYR A 14 -7.70 12.83 9.88
N SER A 15 -7.78 11.63 10.42
CA SER A 15 -7.40 11.35 11.81
C SER A 15 -5.91 11.63 12.05
N LEU A 16 -5.50 11.83 13.31
CA LEU A 16 -4.07 12.00 13.65
C LEU A 16 -3.23 10.81 13.16
N GLN A 17 -3.78 9.60 13.25
CA GLN A 17 -3.16 8.38 12.74
C GLN A 17 -3.02 8.41 11.21
N SER A 18 -4.06 8.85 10.50
CA SER A 18 -4.02 9.02 9.04
C SER A 18 -2.98 10.06 8.61
N GLN A 19 -2.89 11.18 9.33
CA GLN A 19 -1.90 12.23 9.05
C GLN A 19 -0.47 11.73 9.28
N ALA A 20 -0.22 11.02 10.39
CA ALA A 20 1.07 10.40 10.66
C ALA A 20 1.44 9.34 9.60
N TRP A 21 0.46 8.55 9.15
CA TRP A 21 0.63 7.58 8.07
C TRP A 21 1.05 8.25 6.76
N GLN A 22 0.32 9.29 6.34
CA GLN A 22 0.62 10.03 5.12
C GLN A 22 1.97 10.75 5.19
N GLN A 23 2.35 11.28 6.36
CA GLN A 23 3.67 11.86 6.57
C GLN A 23 4.76 10.80 6.40
N TYR A 24 4.64 9.65 7.06
CA TYR A 24 5.64 8.59 6.96
C TYR A 24 5.75 8.06 5.52
N GLN A 25 4.62 7.90 4.82
CA GLN A 25 4.61 7.56 3.41
C GLN A 25 5.40 8.58 2.56
N ARG A 26 5.20 9.88 2.79
CA ARG A 26 5.94 10.94 2.08
C ARG A 26 7.44 10.88 2.36
N GLU A 27 7.83 10.61 3.60
CA GLU A 27 9.25 10.45 3.98
C GLU A 27 9.91 9.26 3.27
N LEU A 28 9.22 8.12 3.19
CA LEU A 28 9.67 6.97 2.43
C LEU A 28 9.85 7.33 0.94
N ILE A 29 8.89 8.02 0.34
CA ILE A 29 8.97 8.46 -1.06
C ILE A 29 10.14 9.42 -1.28
N ASN A 30 10.29 10.43 -0.43
CA ASN A 30 11.35 11.44 -0.53
C ASN A 30 12.75 10.84 -0.35
N SER A 31 12.86 9.74 0.39
CA SER A 31 14.13 9.00 0.57
C SER A 31 14.42 7.98 -0.54
N GLY A 32 13.57 7.91 -1.58
CA GLY A 32 13.70 6.93 -2.67
C GLY A 32 13.22 5.53 -2.31
N ARG A 33 12.65 5.33 -1.13
CA ARG A 33 12.12 4.04 -0.63
C ARG A 33 10.68 3.79 -1.10
N ILE A 34 10.47 3.88 -2.41
CA ILE A 34 9.14 3.76 -3.03
C ILE A 34 8.51 2.39 -2.74
N THR A 35 9.30 1.32 -2.77
CA THR A 35 8.83 -0.04 -2.48
C THR A 35 8.26 -0.16 -1.06
N ASP A 36 8.89 0.49 -0.08
CA ASP A 36 8.41 0.46 1.31
C ASP A 36 7.12 1.28 1.48
N ALA A 37 7.02 2.43 0.81
CA ALA A 37 5.81 3.24 0.80
C ALA A 37 4.61 2.48 0.21
N MET A 38 4.85 1.69 -0.84
CA MET A 38 3.84 0.83 -1.44
C MET A 38 3.47 -0.36 -0.56
N ARG A 39 4.46 -1.01 0.08
CA ARG A 39 4.21 -2.10 1.05
C ARG A 39 3.26 -1.66 2.14
N MET A 40 3.55 -0.50 2.73
CA MET A 40 2.77 0.09 3.80
C MET A 40 1.28 0.18 3.41
N ASP A 41 0.96 0.73 2.24
CA ASP A 41 -0.43 0.84 1.78
C ASP A 41 -1.07 -0.51 1.43
N ILE A 42 -0.31 -1.44 0.83
CA ILE A 42 -0.78 -2.81 0.58
C ILE A 42 -1.15 -3.51 1.89
N ASP A 43 -0.32 -3.36 2.93
CA ASP A 43 -0.55 -3.96 4.24
C ASP A 43 -1.80 -3.37 4.91
N ASP A 44 -2.06 -2.07 4.79
CA ASP A 44 -3.30 -1.46 5.32
C ASP A 44 -4.54 -1.99 4.60
N ILE A 45 -4.49 -2.10 3.27
CA ILE A 45 -5.56 -2.68 2.46
C ILE A 45 -5.81 -4.14 2.87
N LYS A 46 -4.76 -4.96 2.98
CA LYS A 46 -4.88 -6.37 3.36
C LYS A 46 -5.41 -6.57 4.78
N ARG A 47 -5.01 -5.70 5.71
CA ARG A 47 -5.47 -5.75 7.10
C ARG A 47 -6.95 -5.40 7.24
N ARG A 48 -7.43 -4.42 6.48
CA ARG A 48 -8.83 -3.94 6.55
C ARG A 48 -9.78 -4.76 5.70
N PHE A 49 -9.31 -5.22 4.54
CA PHE A 49 -10.12 -5.89 3.53
C PHE A 49 -9.45 -7.21 3.09
N PRO A 50 -9.27 -8.16 4.01
CA PRO A 50 -8.55 -9.40 3.73
C PRO A 50 -9.17 -10.12 2.53
N GLY A 51 -8.35 -10.47 1.54
CA GLY A 51 -8.76 -11.19 0.32
C GLY A 51 -9.56 -10.36 -0.71
N THR A 52 -10.11 -9.20 -0.33
CA THR A 52 -11.03 -8.45 -1.20
C THR A 52 -10.32 -7.82 -2.40
N TYR A 53 -9.08 -7.38 -2.21
CA TYR A 53 -8.30 -6.65 -3.22
C TYR A 53 -7.05 -7.38 -3.68
N ASP A 54 -6.88 -8.66 -3.32
CA ASP A 54 -5.66 -9.41 -3.61
C ASP A 54 -5.37 -9.49 -5.11
N GLN A 55 -6.38 -9.68 -5.96
CA GLN A 55 -6.19 -9.70 -7.41
C GLN A 55 -5.75 -8.33 -7.93
N HIS A 56 -6.40 -7.25 -7.49
CA HIS A 56 -6.03 -5.89 -7.90
C HIS A 56 -4.63 -5.50 -7.41
N ILE A 57 -4.22 -5.96 -6.23
CA ILE A 57 -2.85 -5.78 -5.72
C ILE A 57 -1.86 -6.54 -6.62
N LYS A 58 -2.17 -7.79 -7.01
CA LYS A 58 -1.34 -8.56 -7.95
C LYS A 58 -1.22 -7.85 -9.30
N ASP A 59 -2.33 -7.36 -9.86
CA ASP A 59 -2.34 -6.67 -11.16
C ASP A 59 -1.55 -5.36 -11.12
N MET A 60 -1.70 -4.58 -10.05
CA MET A 60 -0.91 -3.35 -9.85
C MET A 60 0.58 -3.63 -9.72
N VAL A 61 0.95 -4.73 -9.07
CA VAL A 61 2.37 -5.08 -8.91
C VAL A 61 2.92 -5.64 -10.22
N ALA A 62 2.15 -6.47 -10.94
CA ALA A 62 2.51 -6.94 -12.27
C ALA A 62 2.67 -5.77 -13.27
N SER A 63 1.88 -4.70 -13.18
CA SER A 63 2.12 -3.52 -14.03
C SER A 63 3.42 -2.77 -13.72
N LEU A 64 4.08 -3.11 -12.61
CA LEU A 64 5.39 -2.63 -12.19
C LEU A 64 6.46 -3.71 -12.41
N ASP A 65 6.43 -4.38 -13.55
CA ASP A 65 7.32 -5.52 -13.90
C ASP A 65 8.82 -5.22 -13.66
N ASP A 66 9.25 -3.97 -13.79
CA ASP A 66 10.65 -3.55 -13.57
C ASP A 66 10.98 -3.24 -12.09
N ASN A 67 9.98 -3.20 -11.19
CA ASN A 67 10.17 -2.99 -9.74
C ASN A 67 10.48 -4.32 -9.04
N LYS A 68 11.65 -4.88 -9.36
CA LYS A 68 12.14 -6.15 -8.80
C LYS A 68 12.13 -6.21 -7.27
N PRO A 69 12.51 -5.14 -6.52
CA PRO A 69 12.40 -5.13 -5.07
C PRO A 69 10.98 -5.34 -4.55
N LEU A 70 9.96 -4.76 -5.20
CA LEU A 70 8.55 -4.91 -4.82
C LEU A 70 8.04 -6.34 -5.09
N GLN A 71 8.40 -6.89 -6.25
CA GLN A 71 8.07 -8.26 -6.65
C GLN A 71 8.61 -9.29 -5.65
N ASP A 72 9.89 -9.16 -5.28
CA ASP A 72 10.56 -10.07 -4.34
C ASP A 72 9.94 -9.98 -2.94
N MET A 73 9.60 -8.76 -2.51
CA MET A 73 8.93 -8.51 -1.25
C MET A 73 7.60 -9.29 -1.12
N LEU A 74 6.80 -9.40 -2.20
CA LEU A 74 5.50 -10.08 -2.16
C LEU A 74 5.63 -11.60 -2.22
N LYS A 75 6.61 -12.11 -2.97
CA LYS A 75 6.93 -13.55 -3.01
C LYS A 75 7.38 -14.08 -1.65
N THR A 76 8.02 -13.23 -0.84
CA THR A 76 8.59 -13.62 0.46
C THR A 76 7.54 -13.67 1.60
N ARG A 77 6.28 -13.26 1.35
CA ARG A 77 5.17 -13.34 2.32
C ARG A 77 3.84 -13.72 1.67
N GLY A 78 3.86 -14.82 0.91
CA GLY A 78 2.71 -15.67 0.62
C GLY A 78 2.74 -16.90 1.50
#